data_AF-A0A521HTA9-F1
#
_entry.id   AF-A0A521HTA9-F1
#
_cell.length_a   1.000
_cell.length_b   1.000
_cell.length_c   1.000
_cell.angle_alpha   90.00
_cell.angle_beta   90.00
_cell.angle_gamma   90.00
#
_symmetry.space_group_name_H-M   'P 1'
#
loop_
_entity.id
_entity.type
_entity.pdbx_description
1 polymer ?
#
loop_
_entity_poly.entity_id
_entity_poly.type
_entity_poly.pdbx_seq_one_letter_code
_entity_poly.pdbx_strand_id
1 'polypeptide(L)'
;MSQRLHHIAITNFKAFRQFELALEGRHLLVYGANGAGKSSLYWALYTFLQSARKRPRHCIAKYFDPADAQNLLNIHEQAEAAPKPGEIALSLRDTATRNDSTYRISQADHGTFNQPAILKGELASDFITYRFFFGFSHFRNSEKFNLWPLFEREILPFCVSTGGLSPYDLWQKIKSGDPNPTGSRGLGGAYSYDDFKRNTGSFAAILPRIVDSISVEAQRFYDKHFSTGDSAKVTLKLGVTTNASATGSSHSDFRFVAPEIEFGIQIAGQTITRPQSFLNEAKLTQLALSVRFAASLVNLHDSDLKLLVLDDLLVSLDMSNRMQVVDILLSDTFAGYQKIILTHELGFFREFRRRIGNGHADWRFVRLQGNAKQRIEAVNEKSDKEKAEDYLNRHDIEEAAMFLRKAAEDTAKRYREWAEGKALPPGKFYSLTDNLRAARNKLLQGLPASLYESVLKGTPKEYRELLISGDDTDLDANAALQPADRDELKRQRQNLRKALQDDGWARMEAVEAVDRVLEMTERVLNPASHGSATPLYEEEVRRAMRLIEHLERVLKA
;
A
#
# COMPACT_ATOMS: atom_id res chain seq x y z
N MET A 1 1.71 -17.40 0.97
CA MET A 1 2.32 -17.11 -0.34
C MET A 1 3.69 -17.76 -0.40
N SER A 2 3.87 -18.71 -1.31
CA SER A 2 5.17 -19.34 -1.56
C SER A 2 5.94 -18.66 -2.69
N GLN A 3 5.32 -17.79 -3.51
CA GLN A 3 5.98 -17.12 -4.63
C GLN A 3 5.85 -15.59 -4.57
N ARG A 4 6.95 -14.89 -4.87
CA ARG A 4 6.99 -13.42 -4.92
C ARG A 4 7.64 -12.95 -6.22
N LEU A 5 7.12 -11.87 -6.78
CA LEU A 5 7.71 -11.22 -7.95
C LEU A 5 9.11 -10.73 -7.60
N HIS A 6 10.10 -11.27 -8.31
CA HIS A 6 11.52 -11.10 -8.03
C HIS A 6 12.22 -10.18 -9.03
N HIS A 7 11.85 -10.26 -10.31
CA HIS A 7 12.44 -9.45 -11.37
C HIS A 7 11.42 -9.10 -12.44
N ILE A 8 11.51 -7.88 -12.97
CA ILE A 8 10.68 -7.36 -14.06
C ILE A 8 11.62 -6.94 -15.20
N ALA A 9 11.40 -7.46 -16.40
CA ALA A 9 12.02 -6.99 -17.63
C ALA A 9 10.94 -6.71 -18.68
N ILE A 10 11.00 -5.53 -19.29
CA ILE A 10 10.05 -5.07 -20.29
C ILE A 10 10.82 -4.46 -21.46
N THR A 11 10.56 -4.94 -22.67
CA THR A 11 11.17 -4.44 -23.91
C THR A 11 10.07 -4.04 -24.88
N ASN A 12 10.21 -2.87 -25.49
CA ASN A 12 9.31 -2.33 -26.52
C ASN A 12 7.81 -2.50 -26.17
N PHE A 13 7.39 -1.91 -25.06
CA PHE A 13 6.00 -1.95 -24.59
C PHE A 13 5.59 -0.62 -23.96
N LYS A 14 4.56 0.00 -24.54
CA LYS A 14 4.00 1.31 -24.18
C LYS A 14 5.12 2.35 -24.02
N ALA A 15 5.31 2.93 -22.84
CA ALA A 15 6.37 3.93 -22.62
C ALA A 15 7.78 3.34 -22.54
N PHE A 16 7.94 2.01 -22.42
CA PHE A 16 9.25 1.39 -22.23
C PHE A 16 9.85 0.92 -23.56
N ARG A 17 11.00 1.49 -23.93
CA ARG A 17 11.89 0.90 -24.94
C ARG A 17 12.63 -0.31 -24.37
N GLN A 18 13.18 -0.13 -23.17
CA GLN A 18 13.79 -1.18 -22.35
C GLN A 18 13.72 -0.74 -20.88
N PHE A 19 13.24 -1.63 -20.01
CA PHE A 19 13.11 -1.39 -18.58
C PHE A 19 13.39 -2.67 -17.80
N GLU A 20 14.21 -2.56 -16.76
CA GLU A 20 14.55 -3.66 -15.87
C GLU A 20 14.47 -3.20 -14.42
N LEU A 21 13.92 -4.07 -13.56
CA LEU A 21 13.82 -3.81 -12.13
C LEU A 21 13.90 -5.14 -11.36
N ALA A 22 14.96 -5.29 -10.57
CA ALA A 22 15.01 -6.29 -9.52
C ALA A 22 14.11 -5.86 -8.36
N LEU A 23 13.20 -6.72 -7.92
CA LEU A 23 12.38 -6.49 -6.72
C LEU A 23 12.88 -7.28 -5.52
N GLU A 24 13.58 -8.39 -5.74
CA GLU A 24 14.08 -9.22 -4.64
C GLU A 24 12.97 -9.77 -3.75
N GLY A 25 11.75 -9.92 -4.30
CA GLY A 25 10.56 -10.30 -3.55
C GLY A 25 9.97 -9.17 -2.70
N ARG A 26 10.56 -7.98 -2.66
CA ARG A 26 10.06 -6.85 -1.87
C ARG A 26 8.78 -6.25 -2.45
N HIS A 27 8.01 -5.56 -1.62
CA HIS A 27 6.97 -4.64 -2.07
C HIS A 27 7.62 -3.48 -2.86
N LEU A 28 6.87 -2.80 -3.72
CA LEU A 28 7.37 -1.71 -4.54
C LEU A 28 6.56 -0.44 -4.28
N LEU A 29 7.25 0.65 -3.95
CA LEU A 29 6.68 2.00 -3.97
C LEU A 29 7.40 2.82 -5.04
N VAL A 30 6.65 3.30 -6.02
CA VAL A 30 7.15 4.02 -7.19
C VAL A 30 6.66 5.45 -7.19
N TYR A 31 7.59 6.39 -7.31
CA TYR A 31 7.32 7.77 -7.69
C TYR A 31 7.70 8.00 -9.15
N GLY A 32 6.91 8.77 -9.89
CA GLY A 32 7.30 9.22 -11.22
C GLY A 32 6.37 10.31 -11.74
N ALA A 33 6.93 11.30 -12.45
CA ALA A 33 6.13 12.36 -13.08
C ALA A 33 5.14 11.80 -14.12
N ASN A 34 4.23 12.65 -14.60
CA ASN A 34 3.34 12.28 -15.71
C ASN A 34 4.18 11.93 -16.95
N GLY A 35 3.85 10.80 -17.60
CA GLY A 35 4.63 10.28 -18.71
C GLY A 35 5.87 9.47 -18.33
N ALA A 36 6.24 9.36 -17.05
CA ALA A 36 7.41 8.60 -16.61
C ALA A 36 7.24 7.06 -16.63
N GLY A 37 6.17 6.53 -17.25
CA GLY A 37 5.99 5.08 -17.44
C GLY A 37 5.27 4.31 -16.33
N LYS A 38 4.76 4.96 -15.27
CA LYS A 38 4.01 4.31 -14.17
C LYS A 38 2.86 3.42 -14.68
N SER A 39 1.92 3.99 -15.42
CA SER A 39 0.82 3.21 -15.99
C SER A 39 1.29 2.17 -17.00
N SER A 40 2.45 2.36 -17.65
CA SER A 40 3.03 1.32 -18.51
C SER A 40 3.48 0.11 -17.69
N LEU A 41 4.03 0.33 -16.49
CA LEU A 41 4.40 -0.74 -15.56
C LEU A 41 3.14 -1.48 -15.06
N TYR A 42 2.10 -0.74 -14.67
CA TYR A 42 0.80 -1.31 -14.33
C TYR A 42 0.26 -2.21 -15.47
N TRP A 43 0.23 -1.68 -16.70
CA TRP A 43 -0.31 -2.42 -17.85
C TRP A 43 0.56 -3.61 -18.24
N ALA A 44 1.87 -3.56 -18.04
CA ALA A 44 2.75 -4.70 -18.29
C ALA A 44 2.42 -5.85 -17.34
N LEU A 45 2.34 -5.58 -16.04
CA LEU A 45 1.97 -6.57 -15.02
C LEU A 45 0.55 -7.11 -15.24
N TYR A 46 -0.40 -6.23 -15.56
CA TYR A 46 -1.79 -6.61 -15.83
C TYR A 46 -1.88 -7.52 -17.06
N THR A 47 -1.26 -7.12 -18.17
CA THR A 47 -1.26 -7.90 -19.43
C THR A 47 -0.60 -9.25 -19.22
N PHE A 48 0.49 -9.29 -18.45
CA PHE A 48 1.20 -10.52 -18.12
C PHE A 48 0.32 -11.51 -17.35
N LEU A 49 -0.32 -11.10 -16.26
CA LEU A 49 -1.17 -12.02 -15.50
C LEU A 49 -2.41 -12.45 -16.30
N GLN A 50 -3.10 -11.49 -16.93
CA GLN A 50 -4.31 -11.77 -17.74
C GLN A 50 -4.04 -12.73 -18.90
N SER A 51 -2.83 -12.72 -19.47
CA SER A 51 -2.49 -13.58 -20.60
C SER A 51 -2.63 -15.07 -20.32
N ALA A 52 -2.52 -15.51 -19.06
CA ALA A 52 -2.59 -16.92 -18.70
C ALA A 52 -3.94 -17.59 -19.01
N ARG A 53 -5.04 -16.84 -18.86
CA ARG A 53 -6.42 -17.33 -19.10
C ARG A 53 -6.97 -17.02 -20.49
N LYS A 54 -6.36 -16.09 -21.22
CA LYS A 54 -6.90 -15.66 -22.51
C LYS A 54 -6.90 -16.80 -23.54
N ARG A 55 -7.92 -16.82 -24.39
CA ARG A 55 -8.16 -17.84 -25.43
C ARG A 55 -8.48 -17.16 -26.77
N PRO A 56 -8.07 -17.74 -27.91
CA PRO A 56 -7.14 -18.87 -28.07
C PRO A 56 -5.69 -18.51 -27.64
N ARG A 57 -4.77 -19.49 -27.56
CA ARG A 57 -3.40 -19.28 -27.03
C ARG A 57 -2.66 -18.07 -27.59
N HIS A 58 -2.81 -17.81 -28.90
CA HIS A 58 -2.11 -16.74 -29.61
C HIS A 58 -2.83 -15.38 -29.54
N CYS A 59 -3.97 -15.25 -28.85
CA CYS A 59 -4.77 -14.03 -28.91
C CYS A 59 -4.10 -12.80 -28.27
N ILE A 60 -3.00 -12.99 -27.54
CA ILE A 60 -2.20 -11.89 -26.98
C ILE A 60 -1.11 -11.40 -27.94
N ALA A 61 -0.81 -12.13 -29.02
CA ALA A 61 0.21 -11.77 -30.00
C ALA A 61 -0.07 -10.39 -30.61
N LYS A 62 -1.35 -10.04 -30.79
CA LYS A 62 -1.82 -8.73 -31.26
C LYS A 62 -1.28 -7.54 -30.47
N TYR A 63 -0.96 -7.71 -29.18
CA TYR A 63 -0.40 -6.63 -28.37
C TYR A 63 1.07 -6.33 -28.71
N PHE A 64 1.74 -7.26 -29.38
CA PHE A 64 3.14 -7.21 -29.75
C PHE A 64 3.38 -7.23 -31.27
N ASP A 65 2.29 -7.22 -32.06
CA ASP A 65 2.35 -7.21 -33.51
C ASP A 65 2.21 -5.77 -34.04
N PRO A 66 3.23 -5.18 -34.68
CA PRO A 66 3.14 -3.80 -35.17
C PRO A 66 2.06 -3.60 -36.24
N ALA A 67 1.58 -4.66 -36.90
CA ALA A 67 0.53 -4.58 -37.90
C ALA A 67 -0.89 -4.55 -37.29
N ASP A 68 -1.07 -4.95 -36.03
CA ASP A 68 -2.39 -4.95 -35.37
C ASP A 68 -2.69 -3.57 -34.77
N ALA A 69 -3.91 -3.06 -34.99
CA ALA A 69 -4.34 -1.76 -34.46
C ALA A 69 -4.43 -1.73 -32.91
N GLN A 70 -4.46 -2.89 -32.25
CA GLN A 70 -4.49 -3.02 -30.80
C GLN A 70 -3.09 -3.16 -30.18
N ASN A 71 -2.02 -3.03 -30.96
CA ASN A 71 -0.67 -3.19 -30.44
C ASN A 71 -0.35 -2.19 -29.34
N LEU A 72 0.53 -2.60 -28.44
CA LEU A 72 0.97 -1.83 -27.29
C LEU A 72 2.48 -1.56 -27.38
N LEU A 73 3.05 -1.54 -28.57
CA LEU A 73 4.48 -1.32 -28.78
C LEU A 73 4.85 0.16 -28.55
N ASN A 74 6.12 0.42 -28.24
CA ASN A 74 6.60 1.77 -28.04
C ASN A 74 6.78 2.49 -29.40
N ILE A 75 6.05 3.58 -29.62
CA ILE A 75 6.06 4.30 -30.90
C ILE A 75 7.44 4.84 -31.31
N HIS A 76 8.32 5.14 -30.35
CA HIS A 76 9.67 5.64 -30.63
C HIS A 76 10.63 4.51 -30.99
N GLU A 77 10.48 3.33 -30.37
CA GLU A 77 11.19 2.12 -30.77
C GLU A 77 10.75 1.66 -32.18
N GLN A 78 9.46 1.77 -32.50
CA GLN A 78 8.93 1.45 -33.82
C GLN A 78 9.43 2.39 -34.93
N ALA A 79 9.94 3.57 -34.59
CA ALA A 79 10.52 4.50 -35.54
C ALA A 79 12.00 4.22 -35.87
N GLU A 80 12.64 3.29 -35.15
CA GLU A 80 14.03 2.90 -35.41
C GLU A 80 14.13 2.03 -36.67
N ALA A 81 15.30 2.03 -37.31
CA ALA A 81 15.53 1.22 -38.52
C ALA A 81 15.40 -0.30 -38.27
N ALA A 82 15.72 -0.75 -37.05
CA ALA A 82 15.57 -2.13 -36.60
C ALA A 82 14.97 -2.15 -35.18
N PRO A 83 13.63 -2.09 -35.05
CA PRO A 83 12.95 -2.08 -33.77
C PRO A 83 13.20 -3.38 -33.00
N LYS A 84 13.46 -3.30 -31.69
CA LYS A 84 13.49 -4.48 -30.82
C LYS A 84 12.12 -5.16 -30.77
N PRO A 85 12.03 -6.50 -30.71
CA PRO A 85 10.76 -7.18 -30.50
C PRO A 85 10.16 -6.83 -29.14
N GLY A 86 8.83 -6.71 -29.08
CA GLY A 86 8.11 -6.47 -27.83
C GLY A 86 8.09 -7.71 -26.95
N GLU A 87 8.49 -7.57 -25.69
CA GLU A 87 8.51 -8.66 -24.71
C GLU A 87 8.26 -8.16 -23.29
N ILE A 88 7.52 -8.95 -22.50
CA ILE A 88 7.43 -8.81 -21.05
C ILE A 88 7.91 -10.12 -20.42
N ALA A 89 8.92 -10.05 -19.56
CA ALA A 89 9.49 -11.17 -18.84
C ALA A 89 9.47 -10.91 -17.33
N LEU A 90 8.77 -11.76 -16.57
CA LEU A 90 8.73 -11.68 -15.11
C LEU A 90 9.35 -12.93 -14.50
N SER A 91 10.16 -12.75 -13.45
CA SER A 91 10.69 -13.86 -12.65
C SER A 91 10.01 -13.90 -11.29
N LEU A 92 9.51 -15.07 -10.93
CA LEU A 92 8.92 -15.36 -9.63
C LEU A 92 9.91 -16.17 -8.80
N ARG A 93 10.16 -15.75 -7.56
CA ARG A 93 11.00 -16.47 -6.60
C ARG A 93 10.14 -17.25 -5.64
N ASP A 94 10.43 -18.53 -5.49
CA ASP A 94 9.90 -19.35 -4.42
C ASP A 94 10.57 -18.99 -3.09
N THR A 95 9.78 -18.71 -2.04
CA THR A 95 10.29 -18.23 -0.75
C THR A 95 10.97 -19.31 0.08
N ALA A 96 10.64 -20.58 -0.13
CA ALA A 96 11.21 -21.71 0.60
C ALA A 96 12.51 -22.20 -0.05
N THR A 97 12.49 -22.43 -1.36
CA THR A 97 13.61 -22.98 -2.12
C THR A 97 14.56 -21.93 -2.67
N ARG A 98 14.11 -20.65 -2.76
CA ARG A 98 14.81 -19.53 -3.41
C ARG A 98 15.08 -19.74 -4.91
N ASN A 99 14.40 -20.69 -5.54
CA ASN A 99 14.48 -20.90 -6.98
C ASN A 99 13.67 -19.84 -7.72
N ASP A 100 14.23 -19.37 -8.84
CA ASP A 100 13.60 -18.38 -9.70
C ASP A 100 13.02 -19.05 -10.95
N SER A 101 11.76 -18.76 -11.26
CA SER A 101 11.07 -19.20 -12.48
C SER A 101 10.70 -17.98 -13.33
N THR A 102 11.21 -17.93 -14.56
CA THR A 102 10.94 -16.82 -15.49
C THR A 102 9.90 -17.22 -16.53
N TYR A 103 8.87 -16.41 -16.69
CA TYR A 103 7.88 -16.56 -17.77
C TYR A 103 7.93 -15.33 -18.67
N ARG A 104 7.62 -15.54 -19.96
CA ARG A 104 7.71 -14.52 -21.00
C ARG A 104 6.43 -14.48 -21.81
N ILE A 105 6.09 -13.28 -22.28
CA ILE A 105 5.08 -13.06 -23.33
C ILE A 105 5.63 -12.09 -24.36
N SER A 106 5.40 -12.42 -25.63
CA SER A 106 5.75 -11.62 -26.80
C SER A 106 4.79 -11.96 -27.95
N GLN A 107 5.11 -11.51 -29.17
CA GLN A 107 4.35 -11.91 -30.36
C GLN A 107 4.43 -13.42 -30.60
N ALA A 108 5.59 -14.04 -30.35
CA ALA A 108 5.85 -15.46 -30.58
C ALA A 108 5.77 -16.33 -29.31
N ASP A 109 6.09 -15.74 -28.15
CA ASP A 109 6.07 -16.45 -26.87
C ASP A 109 4.78 -16.18 -26.09
N HIS A 110 4.18 -17.25 -25.59
CA HIS A 110 2.97 -17.24 -24.78
C HIS A 110 3.17 -18.08 -23.52
N GLY A 111 4.34 -17.95 -22.89
CA GLY A 111 4.84 -18.82 -21.82
C GLY A 111 3.99 -18.84 -20.56
N THR A 112 3.10 -17.86 -20.36
CA THR A 112 2.12 -17.78 -19.27
C THR A 112 0.84 -18.59 -19.51
N PHE A 113 0.54 -18.96 -20.76
CA PHE A 113 -0.70 -19.62 -21.14
C PHE A 113 -0.88 -20.94 -20.37
N ASN A 114 -1.97 -21.06 -19.62
CA ASN A 114 -2.27 -22.23 -18.79
C ASN A 114 -1.21 -22.61 -17.75
N GLN A 115 -0.33 -21.68 -17.37
CA GLN A 115 0.60 -21.93 -16.28
C GLN A 115 -0.13 -21.87 -14.93
N PRO A 116 -0.14 -22.95 -14.13
CA PRO A 116 -0.92 -22.99 -12.89
C PRO A 116 -0.58 -21.87 -11.91
N ALA A 117 0.71 -21.54 -11.75
CA ALA A 117 1.17 -20.48 -10.87
C ALA A 117 0.64 -19.10 -11.31
N ILE A 118 0.64 -18.83 -12.63
CA ILE A 118 0.19 -17.54 -13.19
C ILE A 118 -1.34 -17.46 -13.20
N LEU A 119 -2.04 -18.56 -13.51
CA LEU A 119 -3.52 -18.62 -13.44
C LEU A 119 -4.04 -18.37 -12.03
N LYS A 120 -3.49 -19.06 -11.02
CA LYS A 120 -3.85 -18.82 -9.62
C LYS A 120 -3.47 -17.40 -9.18
N GLY A 121 -2.31 -16.93 -9.62
CA GLY A 121 -1.85 -15.57 -9.39
C GLY A 121 -2.78 -14.51 -9.97
N GLU A 122 -3.28 -14.70 -11.19
CA GLU A 122 -4.21 -13.80 -11.85
C GLU A 122 -5.54 -13.69 -11.09
N LEU A 123 -6.09 -14.82 -10.65
CA LEU A 123 -7.35 -14.86 -9.90
C LEU A 123 -7.23 -14.28 -8.48
N ALA A 124 -6.05 -14.37 -7.87
CA ALA A 124 -5.81 -13.89 -6.51
C ALA A 124 -5.21 -12.48 -6.44
N SER A 125 -4.72 -11.95 -7.56
CA SER A 125 -4.15 -10.60 -7.65
C SER A 125 -5.19 -9.57 -8.00
N ASP A 126 -4.94 -8.34 -7.57
CA ASP A 126 -5.85 -7.24 -7.80
C ASP A 126 -5.13 -6.01 -8.34
N PHE A 127 -5.82 -5.34 -9.26
CA PHE A 127 -5.33 -4.23 -10.06
C PHE A 127 -6.34 -3.10 -10.00
N ILE A 128 -5.95 -1.99 -9.36
CA ILE A 128 -6.86 -0.88 -9.08
C ILE A 128 -6.29 0.42 -9.65
N THR A 129 -7.15 1.15 -10.36
CA THR A 129 -6.87 2.49 -10.86
C THR A 129 -7.93 3.47 -10.37
N TYR A 130 -7.66 4.77 -10.49
CA TYR A 130 -8.63 5.82 -10.16
C TYR A 130 -9.96 5.71 -10.92
N ARG A 131 -9.99 5.00 -12.06
CA ARG A 131 -11.18 4.87 -12.93
C ARG A 131 -12.36 4.25 -12.19
N PHE A 132 -12.10 3.36 -11.24
CA PHE A 132 -13.16 2.74 -10.46
C PHE A 132 -13.93 3.78 -9.64
N PHE A 133 -13.22 4.65 -8.91
CA PHE A 133 -13.84 5.66 -8.06
C PHE A 133 -14.52 6.74 -8.88
N PHE A 134 -13.91 7.15 -9.98
CA PHE A 134 -14.56 8.06 -10.92
C PHE A 134 -15.88 7.46 -11.42
N GLY A 135 -15.88 6.18 -11.81
CA GLY A 135 -17.11 5.49 -12.23
C GLY A 135 -18.16 5.38 -11.12
N PHE A 136 -17.76 5.38 -9.84
CA PHE A 136 -18.68 5.34 -8.69
C PHE A 136 -19.28 6.72 -8.35
N SER A 137 -18.62 7.83 -8.73
CA SER A 137 -19.12 9.19 -8.53
C SER A 137 -19.77 9.81 -9.77
N HIS A 138 -19.51 9.28 -10.96
CA HIS A 138 -19.96 9.84 -12.23
C HIS A 138 -21.41 9.45 -12.58
N PHE A 139 -22.37 9.97 -11.83
CA PHE A 139 -23.80 9.79 -12.06
C PHE A 139 -24.56 11.10 -11.94
N ARG A 140 -25.57 11.30 -12.78
CA ARG A 140 -26.51 12.42 -12.65
C ARG A 140 -27.57 12.08 -11.61
N ASN A 141 -28.12 13.09 -10.94
CA ASN A 141 -29.22 12.88 -9.99
C ASN A 141 -30.49 12.29 -10.66
N SER A 142 -30.66 12.52 -11.96
CA SER A 142 -31.76 11.94 -12.76
C SER A 142 -31.57 10.46 -13.07
N GLU A 143 -30.35 9.93 -12.94
CA GLU A 143 -30.02 8.55 -13.28
C GLU A 143 -30.18 7.64 -12.06
N LYS A 144 -30.52 6.38 -12.31
CA LYS A 144 -30.40 5.34 -11.29
C LYS A 144 -28.93 5.12 -10.96
N PHE A 145 -28.64 4.77 -9.72
CA PHE A 145 -27.28 4.43 -9.30
C PHE A 145 -26.91 3.00 -9.69
N ASN A 146 -26.93 2.72 -11.00
CA ASN A 146 -26.64 1.42 -11.57
C ASN A 146 -25.13 1.23 -11.72
N LEU A 147 -24.57 0.39 -10.87
CA LEU A 147 -23.15 0.04 -10.85
C LEU A 147 -22.78 -1.08 -11.82
N TRP A 148 -23.71 -1.66 -12.57
CA TRP A 148 -23.39 -2.74 -13.50
C TRP A 148 -22.22 -2.44 -14.47
N PRO A 149 -22.16 -1.27 -15.14
CA PRO A 149 -21.03 -0.96 -16.04
C PRO A 149 -19.68 -0.95 -15.32
N LEU A 150 -19.68 -0.56 -14.04
CA LEU A 150 -18.50 -0.57 -13.19
C LEU A 150 -18.14 -2.00 -12.78
N PHE A 151 -19.14 -2.77 -12.35
CA PHE A 151 -18.98 -4.19 -12.01
C PHE A 151 -18.41 -4.98 -13.17
N GLU A 152 -18.95 -4.82 -14.38
CA GLU A 152 -18.50 -5.52 -15.59
C GLU A 152 -17.00 -5.30 -15.86
N ARG A 153 -16.53 -4.07 -15.69
CA ARG A 153 -15.18 -3.65 -16.11
C ARG A 153 -14.13 -3.84 -15.03
N GLU A 154 -14.49 -3.57 -13.78
CA GLU A 154 -13.52 -3.38 -12.70
C GLU A 154 -13.66 -4.39 -11.56
N ILE A 155 -14.75 -5.17 -11.49
CA ILE A 155 -14.99 -6.16 -10.42
C ILE A 155 -15.07 -7.58 -10.98
N LEU A 156 -15.97 -7.80 -11.94
CA LEU A 156 -16.27 -9.12 -12.51
C LEU A 156 -15.04 -9.85 -13.06
N PRO A 157 -14.05 -9.19 -13.72
CA PRO A 157 -12.84 -9.87 -14.20
C PRO A 157 -12.02 -10.54 -13.10
N PHE A 158 -12.20 -10.15 -11.84
CA PHE A 158 -11.48 -10.66 -10.68
C PHE A 158 -12.35 -11.59 -9.82
N CYS A 159 -13.65 -11.74 -10.13
CA CYS A 159 -14.56 -12.62 -9.42
C CYS A 159 -14.40 -14.09 -9.83
N VAL A 160 -14.66 -14.99 -8.90
CA VAL A 160 -14.61 -16.45 -9.13
C VAL A 160 -15.83 -17.12 -8.48
N SER A 161 -16.40 -18.13 -9.13
CA SER A 161 -17.54 -18.88 -8.58
C SER A 161 -17.09 -20.17 -7.89
N THR A 162 -17.81 -20.57 -6.84
CA THR A 162 -17.71 -21.88 -6.17
C THR A 162 -18.05 -22.99 -7.16
N GLY A 163 -17.02 -23.54 -7.82
CA GLY A 163 -17.16 -24.54 -8.88
C GLY A 163 -16.17 -24.36 -10.05
N GLY A 164 -15.29 -23.35 -10.00
CA GLY A 164 -14.26 -23.13 -11.02
C GLY A 164 -14.76 -22.46 -12.31
N LEU A 165 -16.04 -22.08 -12.36
CA LEU A 165 -16.60 -21.26 -13.43
C LEU A 165 -16.29 -19.79 -13.16
N SER A 166 -15.59 -19.14 -14.09
CA SER A 166 -15.35 -17.71 -14.07
C SER A 166 -16.64 -16.96 -14.42
N PRO A 167 -17.19 -16.11 -13.53
CA PRO A 167 -18.33 -15.25 -13.83
C PRO A 167 -18.07 -14.35 -15.04
N TYR A 168 -16.82 -13.90 -15.20
CA TYR A 168 -16.39 -13.13 -16.36
C TYR A 168 -16.52 -13.92 -17.67
N ASP A 169 -16.09 -15.19 -17.68
CA ASP A 169 -16.17 -16.02 -18.88
C ASP A 169 -17.62 -16.34 -19.26
N LEU A 170 -18.49 -16.55 -18.27
CA LEU A 170 -19.93 -16.69 -18.49
C LEU A 170 -20.53 -15.42 -19.08
N TRP A 171 -20.14 -14.25 -18.56
CA TRP A 171 -20.56 -12.97 -19.12
C TRP A 171 -20.06 -12.79 -20.56
N GLN A 172 -18.81 -13.14 -20.88
CA GLN A 172 -18.28 -13.01 -22.25
C GLN A 172 -19.09 -13.79 -23.29
N LYS A 173 -19.69 -14.92 -22.91
CA LYS A 173 -20.55 -15.72 -23.81
C LYS A 173 -21.86 -15.03 -24.20
N ILE A 174 -22.34 -14.09 -23.37
CA ILE A 174 -23.65 -13.44 -23.54
C ILE A 174 -23.55 -11.93 -23.75
N LYS A 175 -22.36 -11.34 -23.54
CA LYS A 175 -22.12 -9.89 -23.57
C LYS A 175 -22.54 -9.20 -24.87
N SER A 176 -22.45 -9.89 -26.01
CA SER A 176 -22.87 -9.32 -27.30
C SER A 176 -24.35 -8.98 -27.34
N GLY A 177 -25.17 -9.65 -26.52
CA GLY A 177 -26.63 -9.61 -26.62
C GLY A 177 -27.18 -10.27 -27.90
N ASP A 178 -26.29 -10.79 -28.76
CA ASP A 178 -26.64 -11.42 -30.02
C ASP A 178 -26.51 -12.94 -29.88
N PRO A 179 -27.63 -13.68 -29.88
CA PRO A 179 -27.64 -15.13 -29.75
C PRO A 179 -27.23 -15.85 -31.03
N ASN A 180 -27.22 -15.20 -32.21
CA ASN A 180 -26.91 -15.85 -33.49
C ASN A 180 -26.13 -14.92 -34.44
N PRO A 181 -24.88 -14.54 -34.08
CA PRO A 181 -24.10 -13.57 -34.84
C PRO A 181 -23.71 -14.04 -36.26
N THR A 182 -23.70 -15.35 -36.49
CA THR A 182 -23.39 -15.93 -37.81
C THR A 182 -24.62 -16.07 -38.71
N GLY A 183 -25.82 -15.77 -38.21
CA GLY A 183 -27.06 -15.90 -38.99
C GLY A 183 -27.39 -17.35 -39.36
N SER A 184 -27.02 -18.32 -38.52
CA SER A 184 -27.28 -19.74 -38.75
C SER A 184 -28.78 -20.01 -38.87
N ARG A 185 -29.17 -20.86 -39.84
CA ARG A 185 -30.57 -21.19 -40.14
C ARG A 185 -30.95 -22.60 -39.67
N GLY A 186 -32.25 -22.87 -39.56
CA GLY A 186 -32.77 -24.20 -39.17
C GLY A 186 -32.38 -24.58 -37.74
N LEU A 187 -32.07 -25.87 -37.53
CA LEU A 187 -31.69 -26.42 -36.22
C LEU A 187 -30.47 -25.69 -35.61
N GLY A 188 -29.48 -25.34 -36.44
CA GLY A 188 -28.29 -24.60 -35.98
C GLY A 188 -28.64 -23.22 -35.42
N GLY A 189 -29.60 -22.52 -36.03
CA GLY A 189 -30.12 -21.26 -35.49
C GLY A 189 -30.82 -21.48 -34.14
N ALA A 190 -31.74 -22.44 -34.06
CA ALA A 190 -32.47 -22.76 -32.84
C ALA A 190 -31.53 -23.12 -31.67
N TYR A 191 -30.49 -23.93 -31.93
CA TYR A 191 -29.48 -24.26 -30.93
C TYR A 191 -28.72 -23.04 -30.43
N SER A 192 -28.37 -22.08 -31.29
CA SER A 192 -27.71 -20.85 -30.86
C SER A 192 -28.56 -20.02 -29.88
N TYR A 193 -29.88 -19.89 -30.13
CA TYR A 193 -30.80 -19.24 -29.18
C TYR A 193 -30.92 -20.01 -27.87
N ASP A 194 -31.02 -21.33 -27.92
CA ASP A 194 -31.12 -22.16 -26.73
C ASP A 194 -29.82 -22.16 -25.91
N ASP A 195 -28.66 -22.21 -26.56
CA ASP A 195 -27.34 -22.06 -25.93
C ASP A 195 -27.20 -20.69 -25.26
N PHE A 196 -27.60 -19.62 -25.93
CA PHE A 196 -27.57 -18.29 -25.35
C PHE A 196 -28.47 -18.19 -24.11
N LYS A 197 -29.70 -18.72 -24.17
CA LYS A 197 -30.61 -18.79 -23.01
C LYS A 197 -30.00 -19.62 -21.86
N ARG A 198 -29.40 -20.77 -22.14
CA ARG A 198 -28.70 -21.59 -21.13
C ARG A 198 -27.53 -20.85 -20.47
N ASN A 199 -26.69 -20.20 -21.28
CA ASN A 199 -25.56 -19.41 -20.78
C ASN A 199 -26.05 -18.21 -19.93
N THR A 200 -27.14 -17.56 -20.35
CA THR A 200 -27.77 -16.46 -19.62
C THR A 200 -28.32 -16.94 -18.28
N GLY A 201 -29.05 -18.05 -18.25
CA GLY A 201 -29.55 -18.65 -17.00
C GLY A 201 -28.42 -19.06 -16.05
N SER A 202 -27.32 -19.60 -16.58
CA SER A 202 -26.14 -19.96 -15.79
C SER A 202 -25.48 -18.74 -15.15
N PHE A 203 -25.36 -17.64 -15.90
CA PHE A 203 -24.82 -16.38 -15.36
C PHE A 203 -25.78 -15.75 -14.32
N ALA A 204 -27.08 -15.72 -14.63
CA ALA A 204 -28.12 -15.18 -13.75
C ALA A 204 -28.21 -15.92 -12.41
N ALA A 205 -27.90 -17.21 -12.38
CA ALA A 205 -27.89 -18.02 -11.17
C ALA A 205 -26.74 -17.69 -10.20
N ILE A 206 -25.61 -17.18 -10.70
CA ILE A 206 -24.41 -16.92 -9.88
C ILE A 206 -24.27 -15.45 -9.47
N LEU A 207 -24.71 -14.51 -10.31
CA LEU A 207 -24.47 -13.07 -10.09
C LEU A 207 -25.01 -12.56 -8.74
N PRO A 208 -26.26 -12.88 -8.33
CA PRO A 208 -26.79 -12.40 -7.05
C PRO A 208 -25.94 -12.81 -5.84
N ARG A 209 -25.46 -14.08 -5.81
CA ARG A 209 -24.64 -14.57 -4.69
C ARG A 209 -23.29 -13.87 -4.61
N ILE A 210 -22.68 -13.55 -5.75
CA ILE A 210 -21.43 -12.80 -5.81
C ILE A 210 -21.66 -11.39 -5.27
N VAL A 211 -22.70 -10.70 -5.78
CA VAL A 211 -23.04 -9.33 -5.34
C VAL A 211 -23.37 -9.30 -3.86
N ASP A 212 -24.13 -10.26 -3.33
CA ASP A 212 -24.46 -10.35 -1.91
C ASP A 212 -23.22 -10.61 -1.04
N SER A 213 -22.29 -11.46 -1.48
CA SER A 213 -21.04 -11.71 -0.75
C SER A 213 -20.18 -10.44 -0.67
N ILE A 214 -20.06 -9.71 -1.78
CA ILE A 214 -19.37 -8.42 -1.83
C ILE A 214 -20.10 -7.39 -0.95
N SER A 215 -21.43 -7.37 -0.97
CA SER A 215 -22.28 -6.49 -0.17
C SER A 215 -22.01 -6.65 1.34
N VAL A 216 -21.98 -7.90 1.81
CA VAL A 216 -21.71 -8.23 3.22
C VAL A 216 -20.28 -7.85 3.61
N GLU A 217 -19.29 -8.21 2.80
CA GLU A 217 -17.89 -7.88 3.10
C GLU A 217 -17.63 -6.37 3.01
N ALA A 218 -18.32 -5.65 2.11
CA ALA A 218 -18.24 -4.19 2.02
C ALA A 218 -18.75 -3.52 3.29
N GLN A 219 -19.86 -4.00 3.86
CA GLN A 219 -20.34 -3.52 5.17
C GLN A 219 -19.29 -3.76 6.26
N ARG A 220 -18.75 -4.99 6.36
CA ARG A 220 -17.74 -5.33 7.35
C ARG A 220 -16.49 -4.45 7.21
N PHE A 221 -16.02 -4.26 5.98
CA PHE A 221 -14.86 -3.43 5.68
C PHE A 221 -15.09 -1.98 6.09
N TYR A 222 -16.26 -1.43 5.74
CA TYR A 222 -16.67 -0.10 6.12
C TYR A 222 -16.74 0.08 7.64
N ASP A 223 -17.38 -0.86 8.34
CA ASP A 223 -17.49 -0.83 9.80
C ASP A 223 -16.11 -0.85 10.46
N LYS A 224 -15.20 -1.69 9.96
CA LYS A 224 -13.83 -1.81 10.49
C LYS A 224 -13.00 -0.55 10.27
N HIS A 225 -13.13 0.07 9.09
CA HIS A 225 -12.17 1.07 8.66
C HIS A 225 -12.70 2.49 8.61
N PHE A 226 -13.97 2.72 8.27
CA PHE A 226 -14.52 4.04 7.93
C PHE A 226 -15.69 4.52 8.81
N SER A 227 -16.30 3.65 9.61
CA SER A 227 -17.45 4.02 10.47
C SER A 227 -17.10 4.94 11.64
N THR A 228 -15.82 4.99 12.03
CA THR A 228 -15.37 5.78 13.18
C THR A 228 -15.55 7.27 12.89
N GLY A 229 -16.39 7.94 13.68
CA GLY A 229 -16.70 9.37 13.52
C GLY A 229 -18.01 9.66 12.78
N ASP A 230 -18.74 8.63 12.34
CA ASP A 230 -20.08 8.82 11.78
C ASP A 230 -21.06 9.30 12.86
N SER A 231 -21.89 10.29 12.50
CA SER A 231 -22.94 10.81 13.39
C SER A 231 -24.10 9.82 13.60
N ALA A 232 -24.24 8.83 12.73
CA ALA A 232 -25.23 7.77 12.80
C ALA A 232 -24.73 6.50 12.11
N LYS A 233 -25.30 5.35 12.49
CA LYS A 233 -24.99 4.06 11.85
C LYS A 233 -25.34 4.11 10.35
N VAL A 234 -24.36 3.78 9.52
CA VAL A 234 -24.50 3.65 8.07
C VAL A 234 -24.51 2.17 7.71
N THR A 235 -25.58 1.74 7.04
CA THR A 235 -25.72 0.39 6.47
C THR A 235 -25.67 0.48 4.95
N LEU A 236 -24.87 -0.35 4.31
CA LEU A 236 -24.64 -0.45 2.89
C LEU A 236 -25.35 -1.69 2.36
N LYS A 237 -25.96 -1.59 1.17
CA LYS A 237 -26.48 -2.75 0.48
C LYS A 237 -26.27 -2.61 -1.03
N LEU A 238 -25.49 -3.53 -1.57
CA LEU A 238 -25.51 -3.88 -2.99
C LEU A 238 -26.52 -4.99 -3.23
N GLY A 239 -27.25 -4.87 -4.34
CA GLY A 239 -28.21 -5.88 -4.78
C GLY A 239 -28.40 -5.87 -6.29
N VAL A 240 -28.62 -7.05 -6.86
CA VAL A 240 -29.05 -7.21 -8.25
C VAL A 240 -30.55 -6.88 -8.30
N THR A 241 -30.92 -5.75 -8.90
CA THR A 241 -32.32 -5.31 -9.02
C THR A 241 -32.97 -5.82 -10.28
N THR A 242 -32.18 -5.94 -11.36
CA THR A 242 -32.58 -6.57 -12.61
C THR A 242 -31.56 -7.67 -12.90
N ASN A 243 -31.99 -8.92 -13.04
CA ASN A 243 -31.09 -10.03 -13.36
C ASN A 243 -30.99 -10.24 -14.89
N ALA A 244 -29.89 -10.85 -15.34
CA ALA A 244 -29.71 -11.17 -16.75
C ALA A 244 -30.81 -12.16 -17.19
N SER A 245 -31.49 -11.85 -18.30
CA SER A 245 -32.51 -12.75 -18.84
C SER A 245 -32.53 -12.72 -20.36
N ALA A 246 -32.84 -13.86 -20.96
CA ALA A 246 -32.98 -14.02 -22.40
C ALA A 246 -34.28 -14.75 -22.69
N THR A 247 -35.12 -14.18 -23.55
CA THR A 247 -36.39 -14.76 -23.98
C THR A 247 -36.52 -14.72 -25.50
N GLY A 248 -37.47 -15.48 -26.03
CA GLY A 248 -37.65 -15.67 -27.48
C GLY A 248 -36.80 -16.80 -28.05
N SER A 249 -37.10 -17.16 -29.29
CA SER A 249 -36.46 -18.32 -29.98
C SER A 249 -36.05 -18.01 -31.42
N SER A 250 -36.20 -16.75 -31.85
CA SER A 250 -35.94 -16.30 -33.21
C SER A 250 -35.45 -14.85 -33.20
N HIS A 251 -34.96 -14.37 -34.34
CA HIS A 251 -34.50 -12.99 -34.45
C HIS A 251 -35.61 -11.96 -34.20
N SER A 252 -36.87 -12.27 -34.54
CA SER A 252 -37.97 -11.31 -34.42
C SER A 252 -38.53 -11.15 -33.01
N ASP A 253 -38.38 -12.17 -32.16
CA ASP A 253 -38.96 -12.20 -30.81
C ASP A 253 -37.91 -12.20 -29.70
N PHE A 254 -36.62 -12.36 -30.05
CA PHE A 254 -35.56 -12.45 -29.05
C PHE A 254 -35.36 -11.13 -28.30
N ARG A 255 -35.25 -11.25 -26.98
CA ARG A 255 -34.95 -10.13 -26.08
C ARG A 255 -33.92 -10.55 -25.05
N PHE A 256 -32.85 -9.77 -24.97
CA PHE A 256 -31.85 -9.89 -23.92
C PHE A 256 -31.93 -8.68 -22.99
N VAL A 257 -31.98 -8.95 -21.69
CA VAL A 257 -31.92 -7.94 -20.63
C VAL A 257 -30.60 -8.10 -19.90
N ALA A 258 -29.77 -7.04 -19.95
CA ALA A 258 -28.56 -6.96 -19.16
C ALA A 258 -28.90 -6.73 -17.67
N PRO A 259 -28.05 -7.20 -16.75
CA PRO A 259 -28.32 -7.03 -15.33
C PRO A 259 -28.13 -5.57 -14.88
N GLU A 260 -28.81 -5.19 -13.81
CA GLU A 260 -28.66 -3.93 -13.10
C GLU A 260 -28.27 -4.22 -11.64
N ILE A 261 -27.26 -3.52 -11.14
CA ILE A 261 -26.81 -3.61 -9.75
C ILE A 261 -26.97 -2.24 -9.13
N GLU A 262 -27.80 -2.14 -8.11
CA GLU A 262 -28.00 -0.88 -7.39
C GLU A 262 -27.25 -0.91 -6.05
N PHE A 263 -26.74 0.27 -5.67
CA PHE A 263 -26.14 0.52 -4.37
C PHE A 263 -27.04 1.44 -3.56
N GLY A 264 -27.54 0.93 -2.44
CA GLY A 264 -28.34 1.69 -1.48
C GLY A 264 -27.62 1.84 -0.16
N ILE A 265 -27.97 2.88 0.58
CA ILE A 265 -27.53 3.05 1.97
C ILE A 265 -28.73 3.31 2.87
N GLN A 266 -28.60 2.94 4.14
CA GLN A 266 -29.47 3.39 5.22
C GLN A 266 -28.65 4.16 6.25
N ILE A 267 -29.16 5.32 6.68
CA ILE A 267 -28.55 6.13 7.74
C ILE A 267 -29.61 6.30 8.83
N ALA A 268 -29.27 5.92 10.07
CA ALA A 268 -30.23 5.93 11.19
C ALA A 268 -31.55 5.20 10.88
N GLY A 269 -31.50 4.13 10.08
CA GLY A 269 -32.68 3.36 9.64
C GLY A 269 -33.48 3.97 8.49
N GLN A 270 -33.16 5.17 8.03
CA GLN A 270 -33.80 5.78 6.86
C GLN A 270 -33.08 5.38 5.57
N THR A 271 -33.83 4.91 4.58
CA THR A 271 -33.28 4.49 3.29
C THR A 271 -33.02 5.68 2.39
N ILE A 272 -31.78 5.82 1.92
CA ILE A 272 -31.35 6.83 0.95
C ILE A 272 -31.25 6.16 -0.41
N THR A 273 -32.16 6.53 -1.31
CA THR A 273 -32.30 5.93 -2.64
C THR A 273 -31.32 6.50 -3.68
N ARG A 274 -30.69 7.65 -3.38
CA ARG A 274 -29.69 8.29 -4.25
C ARG A 274 -28.42 8.70 -3.47
N PRO A 275 -27.60 7.73 -3.04
CA PRO A 275 -26.39 8.00 -2.25
C PRO A 275 -25.42 8.97 -2.94
N GLN A 276 -25.31 8.89 -4.26
CA GLN A 276 -24.42 9.70 -5.09
C GLN A 276 -24.71 11.22 -5.04
N SER A 277 -25.96 11.60 -4.76
CA SER A 277 -26.37 13.01 -4.70
C SER A 277 -26.56 13.51 -3.26
N PHE A 278 -26.76 12.59 -2.32
CA PHE A 278 -26.94 12.91 -0.91
C PHE A 278 -25.61 13.04 -0.16
N LEU A 279 -24.64 12.16 -0.45
CA LEU A 279 -23.36 12.13 0.25
C LEU A 279 -22.35 13.11 -0.34
N ASN A 280 -21.44 13.59 0.50
CA ASN A 280 -20.26 14.30 0.02
C ASN A 280 -19.26 13.33 -0.65
N GLU A 281 -18.35 13.88 -1.45
CA GLU A 281 -17.38 13.10 -2.23
C GLU A 281 -16.47 12.24 -1.36
N ALA A 282 -16.04 12.75 -0.20
CA ALA A 282 -15.20 12.02 0.73
C ALA A 282 -15.92 10.75 1.25
N LYS A 283 -17.20 10.85 1.61
CA LYS A 283 -17.99 9.71 2.09
C LYS A 283 -18.28 8.73 0.96
N LEU A 284 -18.67 9.23 -0.21
CA LEU A 284 -18.90 8.39 -1.39
C LEU A 284 -17.64 7.59 -1.76
N THR A 285 -16.47 8.20 -1.62
CA THR A 285 -15.17 7.57 -1.82
C THR A 285 -14.90 6.45 -0.81
N GLN A 286 -15.21 6.64 0.47
CA GLN A 286 -15.10 5.58 1.49
C GLN A 286 -16.00 4.38 1.16
N LEU A 287 -17.21 4.64 0.66
CA LEU A 287 -18.13 3.59 0.22
C LEU A 287 -17.59 2.85 -1.00
N ALA A 288 -17.09 3.57 -1.99
CA ALA A 288 -16.47 2.99 -3.18
C ALA A 288 -15.24 2.13 -2.81
N LEU A 289 -14.37 2.61 -1.92
CA LEU A 289 -13.23 1.85 -1.39
C LEU A 289 -13.68 0.57 -0.69
N SER A 290 -14.75 0.65 0.11
CA SER A 290 -15.31 -0.50 0.81
C SER A 290 -15.81 -1.56 -0.17
N VAL A 291 -16.54 -1.16 -1.22
CA VAL A 291 -17.01 -2.08 -2.27
C VAL A 291 -15.83 -2.67 -3.05
N ARG A 292 -14.85 -1.85 -3.43
CA ARG A 292 -13.73 -2.31 -4.25
C ARG A 292 -12.85 -3.31 -3.52
N PHE A 293 -12.49 -3.01 -2.27
CA PHE A 293 -11.67 -3.89 -1.46
C PHE A 293 -12.43 -5.12 -0.99
N ALA A 294 -13.73 -5.01 -0.70
CA ALA A 294 -14.56 -6.17 -0.42
C ALA A 294 -14.61 -7.14 -1.59
N ALA A 295 -14.71 -6.65 -2.83
CA ALA A 295 -14.59 -7.49 -4.01
C ALA A 295 -13.27 -8.25 -4.03
N SER A 296 -12.14 -7.57 -3.76
CA SER A 296 -10.82 -8.21 -3.67
C SER A 296 -10.76 -9.28 -2.58
N LEU A 297 -11.32 -9.00 -1.40
CA LEU A 297 -11.30 -9.89 -0.23
C LEU A 297 -12.20 -11.11 -0.38
N VAL A 298 -13.37 -10.97 -1.02
CA VAL A 298 -14.26 -12.09 -1.32
C VAL A 298 -13.62 -13.05 -2.33
N ASN A 299 -12.79 -12.53 -3.23
CA ASN A 299 -12.12 -13.29 -4.28
C ASN A 299 -10.77 -13.90 -3.82
N LEU A 300 -10.43 -13.83 -2.52
CA LEU A 300 -9.15 -14.36 -2.01
C LEU A 300 -9.12 -15.89 -2.07
N HIS A 301 -8.50 -16.41 -3.13
CA HIS A 301 -8.08 -17.81 -3.16
C HIS A 301 -6.75 -18.00 -2.45
N ASP A 302 -6.51 -19.23 -1.96
CA ASP A 302 -5.18 -19.65 -1.60
C ASP A 302 -4.33 -19.74 -2.88
N SER A 303 -3.37 -18.83 -2.99
CA SER A 303 -2.51 -18.69 -4.14
C SER A 303 -1.10 -18.40 -3.65
N ASP A 304 -0.16 -19.01 -4.36
CA ASP A 304 1.26 -18.86 -4.14
C ASP A 304 1.73 -17.43 -4.46
N LEU A 305 1.11 -16.78 -5.44
CA LEU A 305 1.34 -15.40 -5.87
C LEU A 305 0.08 -14.55 -5.65
N LYS A 306 0.21 -13.42 -4.96
CA LYS A 306 -0.85 -12.40 -4.83
C LYS A 306 -0.26 -11.01 -4.95
N LEU A 307 -0.59 -10.30 -6.02
CA LEU A 307 -0.17 -8.91 -6.23
C LEU A 307 -1.33 -7.95 -5.94
N LEU A 308 -1.04 -6.84 -5.27
CA LEU A 308 -1.95 -5.70 -5.17
C LEU A 308 -1.28 -4.51 -5.84
N VAL A 309 -1.72 -4.19 -7.06
CA VAL A 309 -1.11 -3.15 -7.90
C VAL A 309 -2.04 -1.95 -7.99
N LEU A 310 -1.59 -0.80 -7.47
CA LEU A 310 -2.36 0.43 -7.41
C LEU A 310 -1.70 1.50 -8.28
N ASP A 311 -2.41 2.00 -9.30
CA ASP A 311 -1.92 3.06 -10.19
C ASP A 311 -2.67 4.37 -9.95
N ASP A 312 -1.97 5.35 -9.38
CA ASP A 312 -2.47 6.70 -9.08
C ASP A 312 -3.81 6.74 -8.31
N LEU A 313 -4.09 5.67 -7.55
CA LEU A 313 -5.32 5.46 -6.79
C LEU A 313 -5.66 6.62 -5.84
N LEU A 314 -4.62 7.22 -5.26
CA LEU A 314 -4.75 8.10 -4.09
C LEU A 314 -4.79 9.58 -4.46
N VAL A 315 -4.52 9.91 -5.72
CA VAL A 315 -4.59 11.29 -6.22
C VAL A 315 -6.05 11.74 -6.32
N SER A 316 -6.96 10.83 -6.65
CA SER A 316 -8.39 11.11 -6.72
C SER A 316 -9.10 11.13 -5.36
N LEU A 317 -8.37 10.94 -4.25
CA LEU A 317 -8.97 10.94 -2.91
C LEU A 317 -8.70 12.26 -2.19
N ASP A 318 -9.67 12.66 -1.37
CA ASP A 318 -9.51 13.72 -0.36
C ASP A 318 -8.40 13.36 0.65
N MET A 319 -7.68 14.36 1.17
CA MET A 319 -6.56 14.22 2.11
C MET A 319 -6.92 13.38 3.34
N SER A 320 -8.15 13.52 3.85
CA SER A 320 -8.66 12.76 5.00
C SER A 320 -8.66 11.25 4.74
N ASN A 321 -9.10 10.83 3.55
CA ASN A 321 -9.18 9.44 3.14
C ASN A 321 -7.83 8.85 2.73
N ARG A 322 -6.91 9.66 2.18
CA ARG A 322 -5.59 9.18 1.71
C ARG A 322 -4.85 8.42 2.80
N MET A 323 -4.71 9.01 3.98
CA MET A 323 -3.96 8.40 5.08
C MET A 323 -4.61 7.13 5.62
N GLN A 324 -5.93 7.13 5.67
CA GLN A 324 -6.70 5.95 6.05
C GLN A 324 -6.48 4.79 5.08
N VAL A 325 -6.42 5.07 3.77
CA VAL A 325 -6.08 4.04 2.78
C VAL A 325 -4.64 3.54 2.92
N VAL A 326 -3.68 4.42 3.23
CA VAL A 326 -2.31 3.96 3.55
C VAL A 326 -2.32 2.98 4.71
N ASP A 327 -3.02 3.32 5.79
CA ASP A 327 -3.10 2.47 6.99
C ASP A 327 -3.78 1.14 6.70
N ILE A 328 -4.85 1.14 5.92
CA ILE A 328 -5.52 -0.07 5.42
C ILE A 328 -4.55 -0.95 4.63
N LEU A 329 -3.81 -0.38 3.67
CA LEU A 329 -2.87 -1.12 2.81
C LEU A 329 -1.68 -1.71 3.59
N LEU A 330 -1.29 -1.06 4.69
CA LEU A 330 -0.23 -1.53 5.59
C LEU A 330 -0.75 -2.48 6.68
N SER A 331 -2.06 -2.53 6.91
CA SER A 331 -2.69 -3.42 7.91
C SER A 331 -2.70 -4.90 7.50
N ASP A 332 -3.07 -5.75 8.47
CA ASP A 332 -3.23 -7.19 8.30
C ASP A 332 -4.21 -7.58 7.19
N THR A 333 -5.19 -6.72 6.88
CA THR A 333 -6.19 -6.93 5.82
C THR A 333 -5.51 -7.27 4.47
N PHE A 334 -4.35 -6.67 4.20
CA PHE A 334 -3.59 -6.89 2.95
C PHE A 334 -2.18 -7.45 3.19
N ALA A 335 -1.88 -8.01 4.37
CA ALA A 335 -0.57 -8.60 4.65
C ALA A 335 -0.21 -9.74 3.67
N GLY A 336 -1.23 -10.48 3.22
CA GLY A 336 -1.11 -11.56 2.25
C GLY A 336 -0.87 -11.15 0.79
N TYR A 337 -0.58 -9.87 0.50
CA TYR A 337 -0.29 -9.39 -0.86
C TYR A 337 1.12 -8.81 -0.96
N GLN A 338 1.82 -9.10 -2.06
CA GLN A 338 2.93 -8.25 -2.50
C GLN A 338 2.34 -6.99 -3.15
N LYS A 339 2.78 -5.82 -2.67
CA LYS A 339 2.13 -4.53 -2.94
C LYS A 339 3.00 -3.77 -3.92
N ILE A 340 2.39 -3.22 -4.96
CA ILE A 340 3.04 -2.37 -5.96
C ILE A 340 2.23 -1.09 -6.05
N ILE A 341 2.75 -0.01 -5.46
CA ILE A 341 2.05 1.26 -5.33
C ILE A 341 2.74 2.28 -6.24
N LEU A 342 1.99 2.83 -7.19
CA LEU A 342 2.49 3.79 -8.17
C LEU A 342 1.82 5.15 -7.93
N THR A 343 2.62 6.21 -7.82
CA THR A 343 2.11 7.57 -7.61
C THR A 343 2.90 8.63 -8.36
N HIS A 344 2.23 9.68 -8.82
CA HIS A 344 2.89 10.91 -9.31
C HIS A 344 3.03 12.01 -8.27
N GLU A 345 2.50 11.84 -7.06
CA GLU A 345 2.53 12.86 -6.02
C GLU A 345 3.70 12.60 -5.05
N LEU A 346 4.70 13.48 -5.08
CA LEU A 346 5.92 13.31 -4.27
C LEU A 346 5.63 13.41 -2.76
N GLY A 347 4.71 14.29 -2.35
CA GLY A 347 4.31 14.43 -0.95
C GLY A 347 3.70 13.13 -0.42
N PHE A 348 2.78 12.56 -1.19
CA PHE A 348 2.18 11.27 -0.87
C PHE A 348 3.21 10.12 -0.85
N PHE A 349 4.10 10.03 -1.84
CA PHE A 349 5.18 9.04 -1.85
C PHE A 349 6.01 9.08 -0.56
N ARG A 350 6.41 10.29 -0.14
CA ARG A 350 7.20 10.49 1.09
C ARG A 350 6.41 10.08 2.32
N GLU A 351 5.14 10.45 2.39
CA GLU A 351 4.27 10.13 3.51
C GLU A 351 3.96 8.63 3.61
N PHE A 352 3.71 7.95 2.49
CA PHE A 352 3.55 6.50 2.45
C PHE A 352 4.83 5.80 2.89
N ARG A 353 5.98 6.24 2.36
CA ARG A 353 7.29 5.77 2.79
C ARG A 353 7.45 5.93 4.30
N ARG A 354 7.12 7.09 4.85
CA ARG A 354 7.19 7.37 6.30
C ARG A 354 6.30 6.42 7.11
N ARG A 355 5.07 6.17 6.66
CA ARG A 355 4.10 5.26 7.32
C ARG A 355 4.52 3.80 7.31
N ILE A 356 5.30 3.34 6.32
CA ILE A 356 5.87 1.99 6.32
C ILE A 356 6.76 1.75 7.55
N GLY A 357 7.45 2.80 8.04
CA GLY A 357 8.21 2.74 9.27
C GLY A 357 9.22 1.60 9.27
N ASN A 358 9.18 0.73 10.28
CA ASN A 358 10.19 -0.31 10.46
C ASN A 358 10.17 -1.41 9.36
N GLY A 359 9.11 -1.48 8.55
CA GLY A 359 9.00 -2.40 7.42
C GLY A 359 9.82 -2.01 6.18
N HIS A 360 10.64 -0.96 6.22
CA HIS A 360 11.39 -0.47 5.04
C HIS A 360 12.20 -1.55 4.32
N ALA A 361 12.75 -2.53 5.04
CA ALA A 361 13.55 -3.61 4.46
C ALA A 361 12.72 -4.49 3.49
N ASP A 362 11.41 -4.62 3.73
CA ASP A 362 10.50 -5.39 2.89
C ASP A 362 10.05 -4.62 1.65
N TRP A 363 10.44 -3.35 1.52
CA TRP A 363 10.05 -2.47 0.44
C TRP A 363 11.24 -2.04 -0.42
N ARG A 364 10.98 -1.85 -1.71
CA ARG A 364 11.86 -1.17 -2.64
C ARG A 364 11.24 0.17 -3.01
N PHE A 365 12.01 1.23 -2.86
CA PHE A 365 11.60 2.60 -3.15
C PHE A 365 12.29 3.05 -4.42
N VAL A 366 11.53 3.41 -5.45
CA VAL A 366 12.11 3.80 -6.74
C VAL A 366 11.47 5.07 -7.28
N ARG A 367 12.27 5.84 -8.00
CA ARG A 367 11.84 6.94 -8.86
C ARG A 367 12.04 6.54 -10.31
N LEU A 368 10.98 6.63 -11.12
CA LEU A 368 11.09 6.51 -12.57
C LEU A 368 11.61 7.83 -13.15
N GLN A 369 12.72 7.76 -13.88
CA GLN A 369 13.35 8.90 -14.54
C GLN A 369 13.49 8.62 -16.04
N GLY A 370 13.53 9.70 -16.83
CA GLY A 370 13.62 9.63 -18.29
C GLY A 370 12.25 9.76 -18.96
N ASN A 371 12.18 9.34 -20.23
CA ASN A 371 11.00 9.50 -21.07
C ASN A 371 10.92 8.37 -22.11
N ALA A 372 9.75 8.23 -22.73
CA ALA A 372 9.46 7.15 -23.66
C ALA A 372 10.35 7.13 -24.92
N LYS A 373 10.98 8.26 -25.27
CA LYS A 373 11.82 8.38 -26.47
C LYS A 373 13.25 7.91 -26.23
N GLN A 374 13.84 8.31 -25.11
CA GLN A 374 15.23 7.98 -24.77
C GLN A 374 15.30 6.62 -24.07
N ARG A 375 14.93 6.59 -22.80
CA ARG A 375 14.84 5.42 -21.94
C ARG A 375 14.16 5.84 -20.64
N ILE A 376 13.45 4.90 -20.01
CA ILE A 376 12.94 5.08 -18.65
C ILE A 376 13.69 4.11 -17.76
N GLU A 377 14.21 4.61 -16.64
CA GLU A 377 14.98 3.82 -15.68
C GLU A 377 14.39 3.96 -14.27
N ALA A 378 14.46 2.88 -13.50
CA ALA A 378 14.12 2.88 -12.09
C ALA A 378 15.36 3.20 -11.25
N VAL A 379 15.40 4.41 -10.69
CA VAL A 379 16.47 4.84 -9.79
C VAL A 379 16.01 4.58 -8.35
N ASN A 380 16.84 3.90 -7.54
CA ASN A 380 16.52 3.70 -6.13
C ASN A 380 16.40 5.07 -5.42
N GLU A 381 15.29 5.30 -4.73
CA GLU A 381 15.08 6.53 -3.98
C GLU A 381 15.70 6.37 -2.59
N LYS A 382 16.91 6.90 -2.43
CA LYS A 382 17.63 6.96 -1.15
C LYS A 382 16.82 7.73 -0.11
N SER A 383 16.83 7.26 1.13
CA SER A 383 16.35 7.99 2.31
C SER A 383 17.16 9.27 2.49
N ASP A 384 16.64 10.23 3.24
CA ASP A 384 17.39 11.44 3.52
C ASP A 384 18.68 11.14 4.31
N LYS A 385 18.70 10.09 5.13
CA LYS A 385 19.92 9.59 5.77
C LYS A 385 20.94 9.03 4.77
N GLU A 386 20.52 8.15 3.85
CA GLU A 386 21.41 7.62 2.79
C GLU A 386 21.91 8.73 1.85
N LYS A 387 21.09 9.77 1.61
CA LYS A 387 21.53 10.97 0.90
C LYS A 387 22.59 11.73 1.70
N ALA A 388 22.38 11.93 3.00
CA ALA A 388 23.36 12.57 3.87
C ALA A 388 24.71 11.82 3.86
N GLU A 389 24.68 10.49 3.91
CA GLU A 389 25.88 9.65 3.82
C GLU A 389 26.58 9.78 2.46
N ASP A 390 25.83 9.78 1.35
CA ASP A 390 26.37 10.03 0.01
C ASP A 390 27.09 11.38 -0.09
N TYR A 391 26.49 12.46 0.43
CA TYR A 391 27.09 13.80 0.41
C TYR A 391 28.32 13.89 1.31
N LEU A 392 28.30 13.23 2.49
CA LEU A 392 29.49 13.10 3.34
C LEU A 392 30.64 12.41 2.60
N ASN A 393 30.35 11.31 1.90
CA ASN A 393 31.35 10.57 1.12
C ASN A 393 31.91 11.37 -0.07
N ARG A 394 31.21 12.41 -0.52
CA ARG A 394 31.65 13.35 -1.56
C ARG A 394 32.28 14.63 -0.97
N HIS A 395 32.40 14.72 0.35
CA HIS A 395 32.87 15.89 1.09
C HIS A 395 31.99 17.14 0.98
N ASP A 396 30.72 16.98 0.60
CA ASP A 396 29.70 18.05 0.60
C ASP A 396 29.00 18.11 1.98
N ILE A 397 29.68 18.75 2.94
CA ILE A 397 29.30 18.74 4.37
C ILE A 397 27.96 19.46 4.61
N GLU A 398 27.71 20.56 3.90
CA GLU A 398 26.49 21.35 4.08
C GLU A 398 25.26 20.57 3.62
N GLU A 399 25.27 20.03 2.41
CA GLU A 399 24.22 19.20 1.86
C GLU A 399 23.96 17.98 2.74
N ALA A 400 25.02 17.36 3.26
CA ALA A 400 24.90 16.28 4.23
C ALA A 400 24.13 16.73 5.48
N ALA A 401 24.48 17.87 6.09
CA ALA A 401 23.79 18.40 7.26
C ALA A 401 22.32 18.73 6.97
N MET A 402 22.01 19.28 5.79
CA MET A 402 20.63 19.55 5.36
C MET A 402 19.79 18.26 5.30
N PHE A 403 20.31 17.22 4.65
CA PHE A 403 19.61 15.94 4.54
C PHE A 403 19.52 15.22 5.89
N LEU A 404 20.54 15.34 6.72
CA LEU A 404 20.54 14.79 8.06
C LEU A 404 19.49 15.44 8.96
N ARG A 405 19.30 16.77 8.83
CA ARG A 405 18.23 17.50 9.48
C ARG A 405 16.85 16.98 9.07
N LYS A 406 16.62 16.74 7.78
CA LYS A 406 15.34 16.16 7.30
C LYS A 406 15.08 14.79 7.92
N ALA A 407 16.11 13.94 7.97
CA ALA A 407 16.02 12.64 8.63
C ALA A 407 15.72 12.78 10.14
N ALA A 408 16.31 13.76 10.83
CA ALA A 408 16.04 14.05 12.23
C ALA A 408 14.61 14.55 12.47
N GLU A 409 14.09 15.44 11.61
CA GLU A 409 12.71 15.94 11.66
C GLU A 409 11.68 14.81 11.52
N ASP A 410 11.90 13.92 10.56
CA ASP A 410 11.07 12.73 10.37
C ASP A 410 11.12 11.78 11.58
N THR A 411 12.32 11.54 12.12
CA THR A 411 12.53 10.67 13.29
C THR A 411 11.87 11.25 14.53
N ALA A 412 12.07 12.54 14.81
CA ALA A 412 11.48 13.24 15.96
C ALA A 412 9.94 13.23 15.90
N LYS A 413 9.35 13.40 14.70
CA LYS A 413 7.91 13.33 14.51
C LYS A 413 7.37 11.94 14.88
N ARG A 414 7.98 10.87 14.35
CA ARG A 414 7.61 9.48 14.69
C ARG A 414 7.75 9.21 16.19
N TYR A 415 8.82 9.72 16.78
CA TYR A 415 9.10 9.55 18.21
C TYR A 415 8.02 10.17 19.08
N ARG A 416 7.55 11.36 18.70
CA ARG A 416 6.44 12.02 19.38
C ARG A 416 5.13 11.27 19.23
N GLU A 417 4.81 10.83 18.02
CA GLU A 417 3.58 10.04 17.75
C GLU A 417 3.57 8.75 18.59
N TRP A 418 4.73 8.08 18.69
CA TRP A 418 4.93 6.91 19.55
C TRP A 418 4.76 7.26 21.04
N ALA A 419 5.45 8.29 21.54
CA ALA A 419 5.38 8.68 22.94
C ALA A 419 3.97 9.15 23.37
N GLU A 420 3.24 9.82 22.48
CA GLU A 420 1.86 10.27 22.72
C GLU A 420 0.81 9.17 22.47
N GLY A 421 1.17 8.07 21.80
CA GLY A 421 0.25 6.98 21.43
C GLY A 421 -0.80 7.38 20.38
N LYS A 422 -0.57 8.46 19.63
CA LYS A 422 -1.51 8.99 18.63
C LYS A 422 -0.78 9.70 17.50
N ALA A 423 -1.38 9.70 16.32
CA ALA A 423 -0.87 10.45 15.18
C ALA A 423 -1.01 11.96 15.42
N LEU A 424 -0.05 12.75 14.91
CA LEU A 424 -0.13 14.20 14.98
C LEU A 424 -1.19 14.73 13.99
N PRO A 425 -1.90 15.81 14.34
CA PRO A 425 -2.94 16.36 13.50
C PRO A 425 -2.35 16.81 12.14
N PRO A 426 -2.99 16.46 11.02
CA PRO A 426 -2.55 16.90 9.70
C PRO A 426 -2.67 18.43 9.57
N GLY A 427 -1.78 19.05 8.80
CA GLY A 427 -1.80 20.48 8.50
C GLY A 427 -1.22 21.42 9.57
N LYS A 428 -0.88 20.92 10.77
CA LYS A 428 -0.18 21.72 11.79
C LYS A 428 1.33 21.51 11.72
N PHE A 429 2.07 22.62 11.60
CA PHE A 429 3.52 22.60 11.62
C PHE A 429 4.06 22.42 13.05
N TYR A 430 5.06 21.56 13.20
CA TYR A 430 5.83 21.36 14.42
C TYR A 430 7.31 21.30 14.03
N SER A 431 8.15 22.11 14.64
CA SER A 431 9.59 22.09 14.35
C SER A 431 10.26 20.82 14.90
N LEU A 432 11.51 20.56 14.48
CA LEU A 432 12.35 19.50 15.05
C LEU A 432 12.39 19.58 16.58
N THR A 433 12.72 20.76 17.09
CA THR A 433 12.85 21.03 18.52
C THR A 433 11.52 20.86 19.25
N ASP A 434 10.40 21.28 18.66
CA ASP A 434 9.06 21.10 19.27
C ASP A 434 8.71 19.61 19.40
N ASN A 435 8.98 18.82 18.35
CA ASN A 435 8.68 17.39 18.38
C ASN A 435 9.53 16.65 19.40
N LEU A 436 10.85 16.95 19.45
CA LEU A 436 11.77 16.36 20.43
C LEU A 436 11.37 16.75 21.87
N ARG A 437 11.11 18.04 22.13
CA ARG A 437 10.70 18.51 23.48
C ARG A 437 9.37 17.90 23.92
N ALA A 438 8.39 17.82 23.03
CA ALA A 438 7.10 17.21 23.35
C ALA A 438 7.24 15.72 23.67
N ALA A 439 7.99 14.98 22.86
CA ALA A 439 8.25 13.55 23.10
C ALA A 439 9.01 13.34 24.42
N ARG A 440 10.07 14.14 24.66
CA ARG A 440 10.84 14.16 25.90
C ARG A 440 9.96 14.38 27.12
N ASN A 441 9.16 15.44 27.11
CA ASN A 441 8.29 15.77 28.24
C ASN A 441 7.27 14.67 28.51
N LYS A 442 6.77 14.01 27.45
CA LYS A 442 5.85 12.89 27.57
C LYS A 442 6.51 11.66 28.19
N LEU A 443 7.75 11.36 27.82
CA LEU A 443 8.54 10.25 28.39
C LEU A 443 8.92 10.47 29.86
N LEU A 444 9.13 11.73 30.24
CA LEU A 444 9.37 12.11 31.64
C LEU A 444 8.09 12.04 32.50
N GLN A 445 6.89 11.91 31.92
CA GLN A 445 5.67 11.74 32.72
C GLN A 445 5.71 10.41 33.49
N GLY A 446 5.70 10.49 34.82
CA GLY A 446 5.78 9.33 35.71
C GLY A 446 7.19 9.00 36.21
N LEU A 447 8.21 9.73 35.74
CA LEU A 447 9.57 9.70 36.31
C LEU A 447 9.77 10.95 37.20
N PRO A 448 10.39 10.84 38.39
CA PRO A 448 10.80 12.03 39.13
C PRO A 448 11.87 12.77 38.31
N ALA A 449 11.50 13.88 37.67
CA ALA A 449 12.39 14.60 36.76
C ALA A 449 13.70 15.04 37.44
N SER A 450 13.66 15.35 38.74
CA SER A 450 14.83 15.65 39.55
C SER A 450 15.79 14.47 39.70
N LEU A 451 15.27 13.25 39.87
CA LEU A 451 16.11 12.05 39.95
C LEU A 451 16.82 11.79 38.63
N TYR A 452 16.13 11.94 37.50
CA TYR A 452 16.76 11.78 36.19
C TYR A 452 17.84 12.83 35.94
N GLU A 453 17.50 14.12 36.02
CA GLU A 453 18.43 15.21 35.67
C GLU A 453 19.64 15.29 36.62
N SER A 454 19.44 15.05 37.92
CA SER A 454 20.49 15.26 38.92
C SER A 454 21.31 14.02 39.24
N VAL A 455 20.79 12.80 38.98
CA VAL A 455 21.43 11.56 39.42
C VAL A 455 21.72 10.59 38.26
N LEU A 456 20.82 10.48 37.29
CA LEU A 456 20.91 9.44 36.27
C LEU A 456 21.48 9.92 34.93
N LYS A 457 21.28 11.20 34.58
CA LYS A 457 21.78 11.79 33.34
C LYS A 457 23.31 11.72 33.30
N GLY A 458 23.84 11.01 32.30
CA GLY A 458 25.28 10.81 32.12
C GLY A 458 25.88 9.64 32.91
N THR A 459 25.11 8.95 33.76
CA THR A 459 25.58 7.76 34.51
C THR A 459 25.30 6.48 33.71
N PRO A 460 26.32 5.72 33.27
CA PRO A 460 26.14 4.46 32.53
C PRO A 460 25.34 3.42 33.33
N LYS A 461 24.53 2.60 32.64
CA LYS A 461 23.66 1.58 33.26
C LYS A 461 24.41 0.68 34.24
N GLU A 462 25.60 0.24 33.86
CA GLU A 462 26.47 -0.67 34.61
C GLU A 462 26.94 -0.09 35.95
N TYR A 463 26.93 1.23 36.11
CA TYR A 463 27.47 1.92 37.29
C TYR A 463 26.40 2.47 38.23
N ARG A 464 25.12 2.28 37.93
CA ARG A 464 24.04 2.90 38.73
C ARG A 464 23.78 2.23 40.05
N GLU A 465 23.99 0.92 40.12
CA GLU A 465 23.90 0.21 41.40
C GLU A 465 25.00 0.67 42.36
N LEU A 466 26.12 1.19 41.83
CA LEU A 466 27.20 1.78 42.61
C LEU A 466 26.83 3.16 43.19
N LEU A 467 25.72 3.77 42.77
CA LEU A 467 25.19 4.99 43.39
C LEU A 467 24.57 4.71 44.77
N ILE A 468 24.30 3.44 45.09
CA ILE A 468 23.78 2.97 46.37
C ILE A 468 24.84 2.04 46.96
N SER A 469 24.93 1.96 48.30
CA SER A 469 25.77 0.95 48.96
C SER A 469 25.45 -0.45 48.40
N GLY A 470 26.47 -1.31 48.25
CA GLY A 470 26.34 -2.67 47.69
C GLY A 470 25.75 -3.69 48.67
N ASP A 471 25.84 -3.43 49.97
CA ASP A 471 25.30 -4.26 51.05
C ASP A 471 24.61 -3.38 52.11
N ASP A 472 24.12 -3.99 53.19
CA ASP A 472 23.43 -3.30 54.28
C ASP A 472 24.31 -3.12 55.54
N THR A 473 25.63 -3.31 55.42
CA THR A 473 26.55 -3.25 56.57
C THR A 473 26.58 -1.88 57.23
N ASP A 474 26.41 -0.82 56.45
CA ASP A 474 26.32 0.56 56.92
C ASP A 474 25.04 0.82 57.74
N LEU A 475 23.93 0.18 57.37
CA LEU A 475 22.68 0.24 58.14
C LEU A 475 22.76 -0.63 59.39
N ASP A 476 23.39 -1.80 59.30
CA ASP A 476 23.55 -2.75 60.41
C ASP A 476 24.51 -2.26 61.50
N ALA A 477 25.56 -1.55 61.12
CA ALA A 477 26.54 -0.97 62.04
C ALA A 477 26.04 0.34 62.69
N ASN A 478 24.92 0.92 62.25
CA ASN A 478 24.45 2.19 62.76
C ASN A 478 23.66 2.02 64.07
N ALA A 479 24.34 2.31 65.19
CA ALA A 479 23.80 2.21 66.55
C ALA A 479 22.68 3.22 66.86
N ALA A 480 22.48 4.25 66.03
CA ALA A 480 21.42 5.25 66.20
C ALA A 480 20.05 4.81 65.63
N LEU A 481 20.00 3.73 64.84
CA LEU A 481 18.78 3.23 64.23
C LEU A 481 18.11 2.16 65.11
N GLN A 482 16.80 2.31 65.31
CA GLN A 482 16.00 1.24 65.93
C GLN A 482 15.85 0.06 64.96
N PRO A 483 15.63 -1.18 65.47
CA PRO A 483 15.53 -2.37 64.62
C PRO A 483 14.45 -2.25 63.53
N ALA A 484 13.28 -1.71 63.85
CA ALA A 484 12.18 -1.54 62.90
C ALA A 484 12.51 -0.53 61.78
N ASP A 485 13.19 0.58 62.10
CA ASP A 485 13.62 1.57 61.11
C ASP A 485 14.70 1.02 60.19
N ARG A 486 15.57 0.15 60.73
CA ARG A 486 16.63 -0.51 59.99
C ARG A 486 16.06 -1.46 58.93
N ASP A 487 15.07 -2.28 59.31
CA ASP A 487 14.39 -3.19 58.38
C ASP A 487 13.63 -2.41 57.29
N GLU A 488 12.99 -1.30 57.66
CA GLU A 488 12.33 -0.41 56.69
C GLU A 488 13.34 0.19 55.69
N LEU A 489 14.48 0.69 56.17
CA LEU A 489 15.51 1.27 55.30
C LEU A 489 16.12 0.23 54.35
N LYS A 490 16.35 -1.01 54.81
CA LYS A 490 16.79 -2.11 53.94
C LYS A 490 15.78 -2.39 52.84
N ARG A 491 14.48 -2.43 53.18
CA ARG A 491 13.38 -2.60 52.21
C ARG A 491 13.33 -1.45 51.20
N GLN A 492 13.43 -0.20 51.65
CA GLN A 492 13.45 0.97 50.77
C GLN A 492 14.68 0.96 49.85
N ARG A 493 15.86 0.55 50.35
CA ARG A 493 17.08 0.39 49.55
C ARG A 493 16.91 -0.67 48.46
N GLN A 494 16.30 -1.81 48.78
CA GLN A 494 15.97 -2.83 47.78
C GLN A 494 14.98 -2.32 46.73
N ASN A 495 13.93 -1.60 47.16
CA ASN A 495 12.99 -0.98 46.23
C ASN A 495 13.66 0.05 45.31
N LEU A 496 14.61 0.84 45.84
CA LEU A 496 15.37 1.82 45.05
C LEU A 496 16.29 1.12 44.05
N ARG A 497 16.99 0.05 44.45
CA ARG A 497 17.77 -0.80 43.51
C ARG A 497 16.88 -1.36 42.40
N LYS A 498 15.71 -1.90 42.77
CA LYS A 498 14.73 -2.40 41.81
C LYS A 498 14.26 -1.30 40.86
N ALA A 499 13.95 -0.11 41.37
CA ALA A 499 13.55 1.05 40.54
C ALA A 499 14.66 1.53 39.59
N LEU A 500 15.94 1.37 39.96
CA LEU A 500 17.08 1.63 39.07
C LEU A 500 17.27 0.55 37.99
N GLN A 501 16.68 -0.65 38.18
CA GLN A 501 16.73 -1.79 37.26
C GLN A 501 15.46 -1.94 36.38
N ASP A 502 14.30 -1.44 36.83
CA ASP A 502 12.98 -1.68 36.21
C ASP A 502 12.77 -0.96 34.86
N ASP A 503 11.66 -1.27 34.18
CA ASP A 503 11.21 -0.80 32.84
C ASP A 503 11.28 0.72 32.57
N GLY A 504 11.52 1.53 33.60
CA GLY A 504 11.86 2.96 33.48
C GLY A 504 13.14 3.21 32.67
N TRP A 505 14.04 2.23 32.53
CA TRP A 505 15.29 2.42 31.79
C TRP A 505 15.08 2.68 30.30
N ALA A 506 14.22 1.92 29.61
CA ALA A 506 13.97 2.14 28.19
C ALA A 506 13.45 3.57 27.93
N ARG A 507 12.66 4.11 28.87
CA ARG A 507 12.19 5.50 28.83
C ARG A 507 13.29 6.52 29.11
N MET A 508 14.23 6.21 30.00
CA MET A 508 15.38 7.08 30.29
C MET A 508 16.41 7.09 29.16
N GLU A 509 16.71 5.93 28.57
CA GLU A 509 17.56 5.81 27.38
C GLU A 509 16.95 6.58 26.20
N ALA A 510 15.62 6.51 26.06
CA ALA A 510 14.85 7.33 25.14
C ALA A 510 14.99 8.84 25.41
N VAL A 511 14.95 9.27 26.68
CA VAL A 511 15.14 10.68 27.03
C VAL A 511 16.57 11.12 26.73
N GLU A 512 17.58 10.31 27.04
CA GLU A 512 18.98 10.63 26.77
C GLU A 512 19.27 10.74 25.27
N ALA A 513 18.73 9.82 24.47
CA ALA A 513 18.84 9.88 23.01
C ALA A 513 18.23 11.19 22.46
N VAL A 514 17.07 11.61 22.99
CA VAL A 514 16.42 12.87 22.62
C VAL A 514 17.25 14.08 23.04
N ASP A 515 17.78 14.11 24.26
CA ASP A 515 18.63 15.20 24.76
C ASP A 515 19.87 15.39 23.89
N ARG A 516 20.56 14.29 23.52
CA ARG A 516 21.74 14.36 22.63
C ARG A 516 21.42 14.88 21.23
N VAL A 517 20.23 14.57 20.69
CA VAL A 517 19.80 15.12 19.39
C VAL A 517 19.39 16.59 19.52
N LEU A 518 18.77 16.98 20.64
CA LEU A 518 18.44 18.38 20.94
C LEU A 518 19.68 19.27 20.96
N GLU A 519 20.79 18.82 21.56
CA GLU A 519 22.07 19.53 21.55
C GLU A 519 22.56 19.83 20.11
N MET A 520 22.27 18.95 19.16
CA MET A 520 22.67 19.14 17.76
C MET A 520 21.75 20.10 16.99
N THR A 521 20.56 20.42 17.50
CA THR A 521 19.61 21.36 16.85
C THR A 521 20.09 22.80 16.83
N GLU A 522 21.00 23.17 17.72
CA GLU A 522 21.61 24.50 17.76
C GLU A 522 22.83 24.60 16.83
N ARG A 523 23.35 23.46 16.35
CA ARG A 523 24.57 23.35 15.54
C ARG A 523 24.32 22.68 14.19
N VAL A 524 24.60 21.39 14.05
CA VAL A 524 24.53 20.64 12.77
C VAL A 524 23.12 20.62 12.19
N LEU A 525 22.10 20.48 13.06
CA LEU A 525 20.69 20.41 12.68
C LEU A 525 20.00 21.78 12.81
N ASN A 526 20.74 22.89 12.79
CA ASN A 526 20.22 24.26 12.82
C ASN A 526 19.82 24.70 11.40
N PRO A 527 18.65 25.35 11.17
CA PRO A 527 18.22 25.64 9.80
C PRO A 527 19.02 26.78 9.18
N ALA A 528 19.68 27.58 10.01
CA ALA A 528 20.58 28.66 9.61
C ALA A 528 22.05 28.23 9.52
N SER A 529 22.38 26.94 9.68
CA SER A 529 23.78 26.47 9.65
C SER A 529 24.48 26.77 8.32
N HIS A 530 23.74 26.75 7.21
CA HIS A 530 24.18 27.13 5.85
C HIS A 530 24.54 28.62 5.66
N GLY A 531 24.22 29.47 6.64
CA GLY A 531 24.53 30.90 6.60
C GLY A 531 25.30 31.39 7.82
N SER A 532 25.80 30.47 8.66
CA SER A 532 26.51 30.83 9.89
C SER A 532 27.99 31.08 9.63
N ALA A 533 28.59 32.04 10.35
CA ALA A 533 30.01 32.39 10.18
C ALA A 533 30.99 31.27 10.61
N THR A 534 30.49 30.20 11.23
CA THR A 534 31.31 29.07 11.70
C THR A 534 31.10 27.87 10.78
N PRO A 535 32.15 27.37 10.10
CA PRO A 535 32.03 26.21 9.23
C PRO A 535 31.67 24.95 10.03
N LEU A 536 30.92 24.05 9.39
CA LEU A 536 30.64 22.71 9.90
C LEU A 536 31.82 21.78 9.59
N TYR A 537 32.17 20.91 10.54
CA TYR A 537 33.19 19.90 10.33
C TYR A 537 32.57 18.52 10.07
N GLU A 538 33.23 17.72 9.23
CA GLU A 538 32.75 16.39 8.83
C GLU A 538 32.48 15.46 10.03
N GLU A 539 33.36 15.49 11.05
CA GLU A 539 33.17 14.70 12.28
C GLU A 539 31.97 15.14 13.12
N GLU A 540 31.59 16.44 13.09
CA GLU A 540 30.37 16.91 13.74
C GLU A 540 29.13 16.31 13.06
N VAL A 541 29.11 16.29 11.72
CA VAL A 541 28.00 15.72 10.94
C VAL A 541 27.93 14.19 11.09
N ARG A 542 29.07 13.49 11.09
CA ARG A 542 29.14 12.05 11.37
C ARG A 542 28.65 11.73 12.79
N ARG A 543 29.00 12.56 13.78
CA ARG A 543 28.49 12.42 15.15
C ARG A 543 26.97 12.59 15.19
N ALA A 544 26.44 13.61 14.55
CA ALA A 544 25.00 13.83 14.47
C ALA A 544 24.29 12.63 13.80
N MET A 545 24.89 12.04 12.77
CA MET A 545 24.36 10.85 12.10
C MET A 545 24.27 9.64 13.04
N ARG A 546 25.34 9.36 13.80
CA ARG A 546 25.32 8.29 14.82
C ARG A 546 24.27 8.53 15.91
N LEU A 547 24.02 9.78 16.29
CA LEU A 547 23.00 10.11 17.29
C LEU A 547 21.58 9.89 16.77
N ILE A 548 21.31 10.25 15.50
CA ILE A 548 20.01 9.99 14.86
C ILE A 548 19.78 8.48 14.73
N GLU A 549 20.81 7.71 14.36
CA GLU A 549 20.72 6.25 14.35
C GLU A 549 20.42 5.65 15.71
N HIS A 550 21.01 6.21 16.76
CA HIS A 550 20.74 5.76 18.13
C HIS A 550 19.28 6.07 18.50
N LEU A 551 18.79 7.28 18.20
CA LEU A 551 17.39 7.65 18.41
C LEU A 551 16.42 6.73 17.65
N GLU A 552 16.73 6.39 16.39
CA GLU A 552 15.97 5.41 15.60
C GLU A 552 15.98 4.01 16.21
N ARG A 553 17.11 3.58 16.81
CA ARG A 553 17.21 2.28 17.49
C ARG A 553 16.38 2.25 18.76
N VAL A 554 16.38 3.31 19.55
CA VAL A 554 15.56 3.37 20.77
C VAL A 554 14.06 3.34 20.42
N LEU A 555 13.65 3.92 19.28
CA LEU A 555 12.28 3.80 18.78
C LEU A 555 11.91 2.36 18.34
N LYS A 556 12.88 1.47 18.12
CA LYS A 556 12.66 0.08 17.70
C LYS A 556 12.64 -0.90 18.88
N ALA A 557 13.22 -0.52 20.01
CA ALA A 557 13.21 -1.29 21.25
C ALA A 557 11.89 -1.06 21.99
#